data_AF-A0A819H125-F1
#
_entry.id   AF-A0A819H125-F1
#
_cell.length_a   1.000
_cell.length_b   1.000
_cell.length_c   1.000
_cell.angle_alpha   90.00
_cell.angle_beta   90.00
_cell.angle_gamma   90.00
#
_symmetry.space_group_name_H-M   'P 1'
#
loop_
_entity.id
_entity.type
_entity.pdbx_description
1 polymer ?
#
loop_
_entity_poly.entity_id
_entity_poly.type
_entity_poly.pdbx_seq_one_letter_code
_entity_poly.pdbx_strand_id
1 'polypeptide(L)'
;MSDDGECMPLHRSVPLQKSVEQWLSRLQESVAETIRMDTGIVECKNDRKGLNTASKRFALLIQKIPAVLSRLQWKTPAQPVLIIHKLRLEGVLAFAAFLRENFDALCSRRREITQKDFDWRRCFRVYQQTSPSGSESKSSDSSVMSSSSYSEPIRMQVMDDIFSYGNEFYGIHQTLCITSTTEKCFLSIWLALSFKRPVLVQGNATSFARFLGRFVATFECSQHVDTSAVCMFTIGLVSDGCWGIFNNIHTLTVNVLSPLSEYITLISDALRTNNSAAT
;
A
#
# COMPACT_ATOMS: atom_id res chain seq x y z
N MET A 1 -7.28 14.54 -9.92
CA MET A 1 -5.96 15.18 -9.83
C MET A 1 -5.56 15.14 -8.36
N SER A 2 -4.34 14.71 -8.02
CA SER A 2 -3.84 14.77 -6.65
C SER A 2 -3.47 16.19 -6.25
N ASP A 3 -3.26 16.42 -4.95
CA ASP A 3 -2.77 17.70 -4.41
C ASP A 3 -1.41 18.10 -5.00
N ASP A 4 -0.59 17.11 -5.37
CA ASP A 4 0.71 17.29 -6.02
C ASP A 4 0.62 17.53 -7.55
N GLY A 5 -0.60 17.64 -8.09
CA GLY A 5 -0.85 17.90 -9.51
C GLY A 5 -0.75 16.68 -10.42
N GLU A 6 -0.74 15.46 -9.87
CA GLU A 6 -0.79 14.24 -10.68
C GLU A 6 -2.21 13.97 -11.19
N CYS A 7 -2.33 13.77 -12.49
CA CYS A 7 -3.59 13.38 -13.11
C CYS A 7 -3.58 11.87 -13.40
N MET A 8 -4.53 11.15 -12.80
CA MET A 8 -4.82 9.77 -13.15
C MET A 8 -6.03 9.74 -14.10
N PRO A 9 -5.85 9.39 -15.39
CA PRO A 9 -6.98 9.19 -16.29
C PRO A 9 -7.70 7.89 -15.91
N LEU A 10 -9.01 7.97 -15.70
CA LEU A 10 -9.80 6.78 -15.38
C LEU A 10 -9.92 5.89 -16.63
N HIS A 11 -9.78 4.57 -16.44
CA HIS A 11 -10.03 3.61 -17.53
C HIS A 11 -11.49 3.65 -18.01
N ARG A 12 -12.41 3.91 -17.08
CA ARG A 12 -13.84 4.07 -17.35
C ARG A 12 -14.32 5.43 -16.86
N SER A 13 -14.98 6.19 -17.73
CA SER A 13 -15.60 7.46 -17.34
C SER A 13 -16.83 7.19 -16.46
N VAL A 14 -16.96 7.93 -15.36
CA VAL A 14 -18.08 7.83 -14.41
C VAL A 14 -19.10 8.93 -14.72
N PRO A 15 -20.35 8.58 -15.10
CA PRO A 15 -21.38 9.58 -15.36
C PRO A 15 -21.84 10.23 -14.05
N LEU A 16 -21.98 11.56 -14.06
CA LEU A 16 -22.53 12.31 -12.93
C LEU A 16 -24.02 11.99 -12.75
N GLN A 17 -24.38 11.46 -11.58
CA GLN A 17 -25.77 11.17 -11.20
C GLN A 17 -26.31 12.22 -10.22
N LYS A 18 -27.63 12.24 -9.99
CA LYS A 18 -28.29 13.21 -9.09
C LYS A 18 -27.90 13.05 -7.62
N SER A 19 -27.67 11.81 -7.17
CA SER A 19 -27.23 11.53 -5.80
C SER A 19 -25.71 11.58 -5.70
N VAL A 20 -25.20 12.43 -4.80
CA VAL A 20 -23.76 12.66 -4.63
C VAL A 20 -23.05 11.40 -4.15
N GLU A 21 -23.63 10.71 -3.19
CA GLU A 21 -23.08 9.49 -2.61
C GLU A 21 -22.90 8.40 -3.67
N GLN A 22 -23.88 8.22 -4.55
CA GLN A 22 -23.86 7.16 -5.55
C GLN A 22 -22.78 7.35 -6.61
N TRP A 23 -22.58 8.58 -7.11
CA TRP A 23 -21.53 8.81 -8.11
C TRP A 23 -20.14 8.85 -7.46
N LEU A 24 -20.01 9.28 -6.20
CA LEU A 24 -18.76 9.22 -5.45
C LEU A 24 -18.31 7.78 -5.18
N SER A 25 -19.22 6.90 -4.75
CA SER A 25 -18.88 5.47 -4.56
C SER A 25 -18.41 4.83 -5.86
N ARG A 26 -19.07 5.12 -6.98
CA ARG A 26 -18.65 4.63 -8.31
C ARG A 26 -17.31 5.21 -8.77
N LEU A 27 -17.04 6.47 -8.42
CA LEU A 27 -15.74 7.09 -8.70
C LEU A 27 -14.63 6.37 -7.93
N GLN A 28 -14.84 6.10 -6.64
CA GLN A 28 -13.90 5.35 -5.80
C GLN A 28 -13.61 3.96 -6.35
N GLU A 29 -14.66 3.22 -6.76
CA GLU A 29 -14.52 1.92 -7.41
C GLU A 29 -13.72 2.02 -8.72
N SER A 30 -14.05 2.99 -9.58
CA SER A 30 -13.36 3.18 -10.86
C SER A 30 -11.89 3.59 -10.70
N VAL A 31 -11.57 4.37 -9.66
CA VAL A 31 -10.18 4.72 -9.29
C VAL A 31 -9.42 3.47 -8.88
N ALA A 32 -9.99 2.67 -7.99
CA ALA A 32 -9.37 1.42 -7.53
C ALA A 32 -9.19 0.42 -8.68
N GLU A 33 -10.16 0.29 -9.58
CA GLU A 33 -10.04 -0.53 -10.80
C GLU A 33 -8.91 -0.06 -11.71
N THR A 34 -8.82 1.26 -11.97
CA THR A 34 -7.76 1.83 -12.80
C THR A 34 -6.38 1.52 -12.22
N ILE A 35 -6.22 1.70 -10.90
CA ILE A 35 -4.96 1.35 -10.20
C ILE A 35 -4.65 -0.14 -10.31
N ARG A 36 -5.65 -1.03 -10.14
CA ARG A 36 -5.45 -2.48 -10.32
C ARG A 36 -5.04 -2.85 -11.73
N MET A 37 -5.58 -2.17 -12.74
CA MET A 37 -5.21 -2.41 -14.13
C MET A 37 -3.79 -1.92 -14.41
N ASP A 38 -3.44 -0.72 -13.97
CA ASP A 38 -2.09 -0.17 -14.14
C ASP A 38 -1.01 -0.96 -13.39
N THR A 39 -1.32 -1.43 -12.17
CA THR A 39 -0.43 -2.30 -11.39
C THR A 39 -0.34 -3.71 -11.99
N GLY A 40 -1.46 -4.27 -12.47
CA GLY A 40 -1.50 -5.56 -13.16
C GLY A 40 -0.76 -5.58 -14.51
N ILE A 41 -0.62 -4.44 -15.17
CA ILE A 41 0.16 -4.30 -16.41
C ILE A 41 1.68 -4.43 -16.15
N VAL A 42 2.15 -4.24 -14.91
CA VAL A 42 3.59 -4.37 -14.54
C VAL A 42 4.02 -5.83 -14.30
N GLU A 43 3.09 -6.77 -14.09
CA GLU A 43 3.38 -8.19 -13.84
C GLU A 43 3.01 -9.12 -15.02
N CYS A 44 3.05 -8.60 -16.25
CA CYS A 44 3.08 -9.48 -17.41
C CYS A 44 4.38 -10.29 -17.46
N LYS A 45 4.31 -11.50 -16.89
CA LYS A 45 5.13 -12.69 -17.17
C LYS A 45 6.63 -12.54 -16.89
N ASN A 46 7.12 -13.07 -15.77
CA ASN A 46 8.46 -13.63 -15.76
C ASN A 46 8.57 -14.92 -14.95
N ASP A 47 8.64 -15.98 -15.75
CA ASP A 47 9.18 -17.30 -15.45
C ASP A 47 10.50 -17.21 -14.64
N ARG A 48 10.81 -18.23 -13.84
CA ARG A 48 11.90 -18.25 -12.84
C ARG A 48 13.30 -17.96 -13.44
N LYS A 49 13.49 -18.15 -14.75
CA LYS A 49 14.70 -17.77 -15.52
C LYS A 49 14.78 -16.26 -15.84
N GLY A 50 13.64 -15.58 -15.85
CA GLY A 50 13.50 -14.15 -16.01
C GLY A 50 14.01 -13.35 -14.81
N LEU A 51 13.95 -13.89 -13.58
CA LEU A 51 14.36 -13.15 -12.36
C LEU A 51 15.86 -12.75 -12.37
N ASN A 52 16.75 -13.66 -12.78
CA ASN A 52 18.18 -13.34 -12.90
C ASN A 52 18.47 -12.34 -14.02
N THR A 53 17.71 -12.41 -15.12
CA THR A 53 17.83 -11.48 -16.24
C THR A 53 17.22 -10.11 -15.89
N ALA A 54 16.11 -10.10 -15.16
CA ALA A 54 15.44 -8.93 -14.64
C ALA A 54 16.31 -8.23 -13.60
N SER A 55 16.94 -8.97 -12.66
CA SER A 55 17.90 -8.41 -11.70
C SER A 55 19.08 -7.72 -12.39
N LYS A 56 19.68 -8.34 -13.42
CA LYS A 56 20.74 -7.72 -14.22
C LYS A 56 20.25 -6.48 -15.00
N ARG A 57 19.07 -6.56 -15.64
CA ARG A 57 18.46 -5.43 -16.36
C ARG A 57 18.09 -4.28 -15.41
N PHE A 58 17.60 -4.62 -14.23
CA PHE A 58 17.24 -3.70 -13.16
C PHE A 58 18.48 -3.00 -12.62
N ALA A 59 19.56 -3.74 -12.34
CA ALA A 59 20.85 -3.17 -11.97
C ALA A 59 21.40 -2.19 -13.04
N LEU A 60 21.27 -2.55 -14.33
CA LEU A 60 21.67 -1.68 -15.45
C LEU A 60 20.77 -0.44 -15.59
N LEU A 61 19.47 -0.55 -15.30
CA LEU A 61 18.52 0.57 -15.29
C LEU A 61 18.83 1.51 -14.12
N ILE A 62 19.03 0.99 -12.91
CA ILE A 62 19.44 1.74 -11.72
C ILE A 62 20.74 2.50 -11.99
N GLN A 63 21.72 1.89 -12.66
CA GLN A 63 22.97 2.57 -12.99
C GLN A 63 22.79 3.75 -13.97
N LYS A 64 21.73 3.72 -14.80
CA LYS A 64 21.45 4.76 -15.80
C LYS A 64 20.62 5.92 -15.27
N ILE A 65 19.73 5.68 -14.30
CA ILE A 65 18.81 6.72 -13.79
C ILE A 65 19.55 7.90 -13.12
N PRO A 66 20.63 7.72 -12.33
CA PRO A 66 21.41 8.84 -11.78
C PRO A 66 21.98 9.76 -12.86
N ALA A 67 22.35 9.23 -14.03
CA ALA A 67 22.83 10.02 -15.16
C ALA A 67 21.70 10.78 -15.87
N VAL A 68 20.46 10.27 -15.85
CA VAL A 68 19.28 10.97 -16.36
C VAL A 68 18.83 12.06 -15.38
N LEU A 69 18.87 11.76 -14.07
CA LEU A 69 18.55 12.70 -12.99
C LEU A 69 19.55 13.85 -12.91
N SER A 70 20.86 13.59 -13.07
CA SER A 70 21.88 14.64 -13.03
C SER A 70 21.86 15.58 -14.24
N ARG A 71 21.36 15.09 -15.38
CA ARG A 71 21.27 15.87 -16.63
C ARG A 71 19.94 16.58 -16.80
N LEU A 72 18.90 16.22 -16.04
CA LEU A 72 17.52 16.75 -16.15
C LEU A 72 16.98 16.80 -17.59
N GLN A 73 17.48 15.93 -18.47
CA GLN A 73 17.14 15.90 -19.88
C GLN A 73 16.87 14.47 -20.31
N TRP A 74 15.71 14.26 -20.93
CA TRP A 74 15.43 13.04 -21.68
C TRP A 74 16.40 12.93 -22.87
N LYS A 75 16.70 11.70 -23.31
CA LYS A 75 17.50 11.49 -24.53
C LYS A 75 16.85 12.07 -25.78
N THR A 76 15.53 12.26 -25.76
CA THR A 76 14.73 12.90 -26.81
C THR A 76 14.18 14.24 -26.29
N PRO A 77 14.44 15.37 -26.97
CA PRO A 77 14.13 16.72 -26.48
C PRO A 77 12.64 17.11 -26.53
N ALA A 78 11.73 16.19 -26.85
CA ALA A 78 10.34 16.52 -27.18
C ALA A 78 9.51 17.06 -25.99
N GLN A 79 9.94 16.81 -24.74
CA GLN A 79 9.24 17.28 -23.54
C GLN A 79 10.24 17.62 -22.42
N PRO A 80 10.02 18.68 -21.63
CA PRO A 80 10.84 18.97 -20.44
C PRO A 80 10.62 17.92 -19.34
N VAL A 81 11.66 17.65 -18.53
CA VAL A 81 11.52 16.81 -17.34
C VAL A 81 10.78 17.59 -16.26
N LEU A 82 9.51 17.27 -16.04
CA LEU A 82 8.70 17.83 -14.96
C LEU A 82 9.18 17.33 -13.59
N ILE A 83 8.94 18.11 -12.53
CA ILE A 83 9.28 17.75 -11.14
C ILE A 83 8.66 16.39 -10.74
N ILE A 84 7.45 16.12 -11.21
CA ILE A 84 6.73 14.86 -11.02
C ILE A 84 7.49 13.64 -11.57
N HIS A 85 8.18 13.79 -12.71
CA HIS A 85 9.01 12.72 -13.28
C HIS A 85 10.25 12.47 -12.44
N LYS A 86 10.85 13.54 -11.88
CA LYS A 86 12.00 13.44 -10.97
C LYS A 86 11.61 12.67 -9.70
N LEU A 87 10.50 13.04 -9.05
CA LEU A 87 10.01 12.38 -7.84
C LEU A 87 9.70 10.89 -8.07
N ARG A 88 9.06 10.54 -9.19
CA ARG A 88 8.85 9.13 -9.57
C ARG A 88 10.15 8.36 -9.71
N LEU A 89 11.13 8.93 -10.41
CA LEU A 89 12.43 8.27 -10.63
C LEU A 89 13.21 8.11 -9.32
N GLU A 90 13.19 9.11 -8.45
CA GLU A 90 13.78 9.03 -7.11
C GLU A 90 13.13 7.93 -6.27
N GLY A 91 11.80 7.84 -6.29
CA GLY A 91 11.05 6.79 -5.59
C GLY A 91 11.38 5.38 -6.09
N VAL A 92 11.39 5.20 -7.41
CA VAL A 92 11.78 3.92 -8.05
C VAL A 92 13.21 3.56 -7.68
N LEU A 93 14.14 4.52 -7.70
CA LEU A 93 15.54 4.29 -7.31
C LEU A 93 15.70 3.89 -5.85
N ALA A 94 15.01 4.58 -4.94
CA ALA A 94 15.08 4.29 -3.52
C ALA A 94 14.56 2.86 -3.23
N PHE A 95 13.42 2.48 -3.81
CA PHE A 95 12.88 1.13 -3.66
C PHE A 95 13.79 0.07 -4.29
N ALA A 96 14.37 0.39 -5.45
CA ALA A 96 15.29 -0.49 -6.16
C ALA A 96 16.59 -0.77 -5.38
N ALA A 97 17.16 0.26 -4.76
CA ALA A 97 18.32 0.13 -3.90
C ALA A 97 18.02 -0.76 -2.68
N PHE A 98 16.86 -0.53 -2.02
CA PHE A 98 16.40 -1.35 -0.90
C PHE A 98 16.23 -2.82 -1.27
N LEU A 99 15.59 -3.12 -2.41
CA LEU A 99 15.45 -4.51 -2.86
C LEU A 99 16.81 -5.16 -3.11
N ARG A 100 17.73 -4.47 -3.78
CA ARG A 100 19.08 -4.98 -4.03
C ARG A 100 19.81 -5.31 -2.74
N GLU A 101 19.77 -4.43 -1.75
CA GLU A 101 20.41 -4.67 -0.43
C GLU A 101 19.84 -5.92 0.26
N ASN A 102 18.52 -6.13 0.22
CA ASN A 102 17.91 -7.34 0.78
C ASN A 102 18.30 -8.60 0.02
N PHE A 103 18.34 -8.55 -1.32
CA PHE A 103 18.79 -9.69 -2.13
C PHE A 103 20.26 -10.02 -1.90
N ASP A 104 21.15 -9.02 -1.84
CA ASP A 104 22.57 -9.22 -1.58
C ASP A 104 22.78 -9.82 -0.18
N ALA A 105 22.03 -9.35 0.83
CA ALA A 105 22.07 -9.90 2.18
C ALA A 105 21.64 -11.39 2.21
N LEU A 106 20.58 -11.75 1.48
CA LEU A 106 20.11 -13.14 1.35
C LEU A 106 21.16 -14.01 0.63
N CYS A 107 21.71 -13.53 -0.49
CA CYS A 107 22.69 -14.26 -1.32
C CYS A 107 24.06 -14.42 -0.67
N SER A 108 24.48 -13.50 0.20
CA SER A 108 25.78 -13.55 0.90
C SER A 108 25.92 -14.73 1.86
N ARG A 109 24.80 -15.39 2.21
CA ARG A 109 24.79 -16.52 3.14
C ARG A 109 24.97 -17.84 2.42
N ARG A 110 25.91 -18.68 2.91
CA ARG A 110 26.23 -20.01 2.35
C ARG A 110 25.23 -21.12 2.71
N ARG A 111 24.02 -20.78 3.19
CA ARG A 111 22.98 -21.76 3.56
C ARG A 111 21.82 -21.70 2.57
N GLU A 112 21.15 -22.82 2.34
CA GLU A 112 19.95 -22.89 1.52
C GLU A 112 18.84 -22.01 2.12
N ILE A 113 18.39 -21.02 1.35
CA ILE A 113 17.26 -20.17 1.71
C ILE A 113 16.01 -21.03 1.70
N THR A 114 15.50 -21.34 2.88
CA THR A 114 14.25 -22.11 3.05
C THR A 114 13.08 -21.15 3.25
N GLN A 115 11.85 -21.57 2.92
CA GLN A 115 10.64 -20.76 3.15
C GLN A 115 10.46 -20.32 4.62
N LYS A 116 11.09 -21.02 5.56
CA LYS A 116 11.08 -20.73 7.01
C LYS A 116 12.11 -19.70 7.44
N ASP A 117 13.01 -19.27 6.54
CA ASP A 117 14.06 -18.31 6.87
C ASP A 117 13.45 -16.96 7.28
N PHE A 118 13.91 -16.42 8.40
CA PHE A 118 13.43 -15.16 8.94
C PHE A 118 13.71 -14.00 7.98
N ASP A 119 14.89 -13.98 7.35
CA ASP A 119 15.26 -12.90 6.44
C ASP A 119 14.41 -12.89 5.16
N TRP A 120 13.93 -14.06 4.72
CA TRP A 120 12.94 -14.15 3.65
C TRP A 120 11.55 -13.71 4.11
N ARG A 121 11.15 -14.17 5.30
CA ARG A 121 9.81 -13.93 5.86
C ARG A 121 9.59 -12.47 6.26
N ARG A 122 10.64 -11.73 6.68
CA ARG A 122 10.53 -10.30 7.02
C ARG A 122 10.35 -9.40 5.80
N CYS A 123 10.72 -9.84 4.60
CA CYS A 123 10.53 -9.03 3.40
C CYS A 123 9.04 -8.88 3.06
N PHE A 124 8.65 -7.67 2.65
CA PHE A 124 7.34 -7.39 2.06
C PHE A 124 7.23 -8.11 0.71
N ARG A 125 6.45 -9.18 0.67
CA ARG A 125 6.25 -10.00 -0.52
C ARG A 125 4.89 -9.70 -1.11
N VAL A 126 4.84 -9.37 -2.39
CA VAL A 126 3.60 -9.09 -3.12
C VAL A 126 3.23 -10.34 -3.91
N TYR A 127 1.97 -10.74 -3.83
CA TYR A 127 1.41 -11.84 -4.60
C TYR A 127 0.14 -11.38 -5.28
N GLN A 128 0.07 -11.64 -6.58
CA GLN A 128 -1.18 -11.59 -7.32
C GLN A 128 -1.71 -13.03 -7.42
N GLN A 129 -2.90 -13.27 -6.89
CA GLN A 129 -3.52 -14.58 -7.05
C GLN A 129 -4.04 -14.68 -8.49
N THR A 130 -3.51 -15.63 -9.25
CA THR A 130 -4.16 -16.07 -10.48
C THR A 130 -5.09 -17.20 -10.09
N SER A 131 -6.41 -17.00 -10.25
CA SER A 131 -7.34 -18.12 -10.13
C SER A 131 -6.85 -19.25 -11.06
N PRO A 132 -6.70 -20.49 -10.57
CA PRO A 132 -6.22 -21.59 -11.39
C PRO A 132 -7.22 -21.84 -12.51
N SER A 133 -6.84 -21.44 -13.72
CA SER A 133 -7.46 -21.92 -14.95
C SER A 133 -7.07 -23.39 -15.11
N GLY A 134 -7.82 -24.31 -14.50
CA GLY A 134 -7.64 -25.75 -14.70
C GLY A 134 -7.95 -26.64 -13.51
N SER A 135 -9.20 -26.73 -13.11
CA SER A 135 -9.79 -28.04 -12.82
C SER A 135 -10.85 -28.30 -13.88
N GLU A 136 -10.46 -29.04 -14.93
CA GLU A 136 -11.39 -29.58 -15.91
C GLU A 136 -12.37 -30.52 -15.19
N SER A 137 -13.53 -30.00 -14.82
CA SER A 137 -14.76 -30.77 -14.77
C SER A 137 -15.55 -30.36 -16.01
N LYS A 138 -15.47 -31.21 -17.05
CA LYS A 138 -16.29 -31.09 -18.25
C LYS A 138 -17.74 -31.38 -17.87
N SER A 139 -18.49 -30.35 -17.50
CA SER A 139 -19.93 -30.32 -17.69
C SER A 139 -20.24 -29.17 -18.62
N SER A 140 -20.44 -29.53 -19.88
CA SER A 140 -21.00 -28.70 -20.93
C SER A 140 -22.38 -28.19 -20.50
N ASP A 141 -22.47 -26.90 -20.21
CA ASP A 141 -23.57 -26.07 -20.69
C ASP A 141 -23.13 -24.61 -20.74
N SER A 142 -23.15 -24.10 -21.97
CA SER A 142 -22.80 -22.74 -22.36
C SER A 142 -23.97 -21.80 -22.12
N SER A 143 -23.82 -20.82 -21.23
CA SER A 143 -24.27 -19.43 -21.44
C SER A 143 -24.23 -18.63 -20.13
N VAL A 144 -23.15 -17.87 -19.91
CA VAL A 144 -23.16 -16.44 -19.58
C VAL A 144 -21.70 -15.99 -19.70
N MET A 145 -21.38 -15.38 -20.83
CA MET A 145 -20.09 -14.73 -21.04
C MET A 145 -20.14 -13.36 -20.37
N SER A 146 -19.99 -13.31 -19.05
CA SER A 146 -19.73 -12.07 -18.32
C SER A 146 -18.22 -11.84 -18.30
N SER A 147 -17.71 -11.27 -19.39
CA SER A 147 -16.34 -10.74 -19.46
C SER A 147 -16.24 -9.45 -18.66
N SER A 148 -16.38 -9.54 -17.35
CA SER A 148 -15.88 -8.56 -16.41
C SER A 148 -14.50 -9.05 -16.00
N SER A 149 -13.46 -8.46 -16.61
CA SER A 149 -12.05 -8.64 -16.22
C SER A 149 -11.84 -8.10 -14.81
N TYR A 150 -12.37 -8.77 -13.79
CA TYR A 150 -12.06 -8.49 -12.41
C TYR A 150 -10.63 -8.98 -12.16
N SER A 151 -9.68 -8.05 -12.20
CA SER A 151 -8.32 -8.31 -11.74
C SER A 151 -8.37 -8.67 -10.25
N GLU A 152 -7.86 -9.86 -9.92
CA GLU A 152 -7.82 -10.40 -8.56
C GLU A 152 -7.07 -9.46 -7.60
N PRO A 153 -7.44 -9.43 -6.30
CA PRO A 153 -6.86 -8.50 -5.35
C PRO A 153 -5.38 -8.81 -5.09
N ILE A 154 -4.56 -7.76 -5.16
CA ILE A 154 -3.14 -7.82 -4.80
C ILE A 154 -3.04 -8.06 -3.29
N ARG A 155 -2.26 -9.07 -2.89
CA ARG A 155 -2.00 -9.39 -1.49
C ARG A 155 -0.54 -9.12 -1.15
N MET A 156 -0.31 -8.55 0.01
CA MET A 156 1.01 -8.41 0.60
C MET A 156 1.15 -9.40 1.76
N GLN A 157 2.29 -10.07 1.83
CA GLN A 157 2.61 -11.01 2.90
C GLN A 157 3.92 -10.62 3.55
N VAL A 158 3.88 -10.55 4.87
CA VAL A 158 5.05 -10.41 5.74
C VAL A 158 4.87 -11.37 6.89
N MET A 159 5.95 -12.06 7.23
CA MET A 159 5.91 -13.20 8.15
C MET A 159 4.90 -14.24 7.65
N ASP A 160 3.88 -14.56 8.45
CA ASP A 160 2.80 -15.48 8.09
C ASP A 160 1.49 -14.76 7.80
N ASP A 161 1.40 -13.47 8.10
CA ASP A 161 0.19 -12.68 7.92
C ASP A 161 0.09 -12.17 6.48
N ILE A 162 -1.14 -12.03 6.00
CA ILE A 162 -1.45 -11.55 4.66
C ILE A 162 -2.46 -10.42 4.77
N PHE A 163 -2.15 -9.27 4.14
CA PHE A 163 -3.08 -8.15 4.01
C PHE A 163 -3.35 -7.81 2.55
N SER A 164 -4.59 -7.42 2.27
CA SER A 164 -5.00 -6.94 0.94
C SER A 164 -4.52 -5.51 0.73
N TYR A 165 -3.90 -5.26 -0.43
CA TYR A 165 -3.50 -3.93 -0.87
C TYR A 165 -4.73 -3.05 -1.11
N GLY A 166 -4.70 -1.79 -0.64
CA GLY A 166 -5.89 -0.93 -0.62
C GLY A 166 -6.32 -0.40 -1.99
N ASN A 167 -5.38 -0.26 -2.94
CA ASN A 167 -5.60 0.37 -4.25
C ASN A 167 -6.13 1.82 -4.16
N GLU A 168 -5.73 2.56 -3.13
CA GLU A 168 -6.17 3.93 -2.92
C GLU A 168 -5.18 4.91 -3.57
N PHE A 169 -5.73 5.91 -4.28
CA PHE A 169 -4.92 6.88 -5.01
C PHE A 169 -4.39 7.97 -4.07
N TYR A 170 -3.06 8.05 -3.95
CA TYR A 170 -2.36 9.06 -3.16
C TYR A 170 -1.66 10.13 -3.99
N GLY A 171 -1.50 9.91 -5.29
CA GLY A 171 -0.58 10.70 -6.10
C GLY A 171 0.90 10.43 -5.77
N ILE A 172 1.79 11.22 -6.38
CA ILE A 172 3.24 11.13 -6.19
C ILE A 172 3.66 12.01 -5.01
N HIS A 173 3.88 11.35 -3.89
CA HIS A 173 4.56 11.93 -2.75
C HIS A 173 6.04 11.56 -2.74
N GLN A 174 6.85 12.37 -2.06
CA GLN A 174 8.25 12.06 -1.83
C GLN A 174 8.35 10.71 -1.10
N THR A 175 8.94 9.74 -1.79
CA THR A 175 9.03 8.37 -1.29
C THR A 175 10.03 8.33 -0.14
N LEU A 176 9.59 7.84 1.02
CA LEU A 176 10.49 7.59 2.14
C LEU A 176 11.47 6.48 1.72
N CYS A 177 12.78 6.74 1.81
CA CYS A 177 13.78 5.71 1.61
C CYS A 177 13.59 4.62 2.68
N ILE A 178 13.35 3.38 2.25
CA ILE A 178 13.26 2.24 3.16
C ILE A 178 14.68 1.89 3.60
N THR A 179 15.04 2.27 4.82
CA THR A 179 16.29 1.91 5.49
C THR A 179 16.02 0.80 6.52
N SER A 180 17.07 0.24 7.11
CA SER A 180 16.92 -0.78 8.18
C SER A 180 16.05 -0.29 9.36
N THR A 181 16.10 1.00 9.70
CA THR A 181 15.26 1.59 10.77
C THR A 181 13.79 1.66 10.34
N THR A 182 13.53 2.14 9.13
CA THR A 182 12.18 2.22 8.56
C THR A 182 11.56 0.83 8.41
N GLU A 183 12.34 -0.14 7.94
CA GLU A 183 11.90 -1.53 7.79
C GLU A 183 11.48 -2.13 9.14
N LYS A 184 12.28 -1.95 10.19
CA LYS A 184 11.91 -2.40 11.55
C LYS A 184 10.64 -1.73 12.04
N CYS A 185 10.49 -0.43 11.78
CA CYS A 185 9.26 0.30 12.11
C CYS A 185 8.05 -0.29 11.37
N PHE A 186 8.16 -0.53 10.07
CA PHE A 186 7.10 -1.13 9.25
C PHE A 186 6.75 -2.53 9.72
N LEU A 187 7.74 -3.36 10.10
CA LEU A 187 7.52 -4.69 10.65
C LEU A 187 6.76 -4.66 11.98
N SER A 188 7.11 -3.72 12.87
CA SER A 188 6.39 -3.53 14.14
C SER A 188 4.94 -3.11 13.92
N ILE A 189 4.68 -2.20 12.98
CA ILE A 189 3.32 -1.78 12.62
C ILE A 189 2.55 -2.97 12.05
N TRP A 190 3.14 -3.69 11.09
CA TRP A 190 2.54 -4.87 10.47
C TRP A 190 2.12 -5.91 11.51
N LEU A 191 3.02 -6.25 12.43
CA LEU A 191 2.78 -7.26 13.45
C LEU A 191 1.62 -6.85 14.39
N ALA A 192 1.60 -5.60 14.82
CA ALA A 192 0.53 -5.13 15.69
C ALA A 192 -0.83 -5.06 14.97
N LEU A 193 -0.85 -4.74 13.68
CA LEU A 193 -2.06 -4.83 12.86
C LEU A 193 -2.55 -6.27 12.70
N SER A 194 -1.65 -7.25 12.64
CA SER A 194 -2.04 -8.67 12.66
C SER A 194 -2.77 -9.01 13.96
N PHE A 195 -2.23 -8.54 15.09
CA PHE A 195 -2.87 -8.69 16.40
C PHE A 195 -4.05 -7.74 16.67
N LYS A 196 -4.45 -6.90 15.71
CA LYS A 196 -5.51 -5.89 15.85
C LYS A 196 -5.30 -4.97 17.07
N ARG A 197 -4.04 -4.57 17.30
CA ARG A 197 -3.67 -3.67 18.39
C ARG A 197 -3.30 -2.29 17.85
N PRO A 198 -3.63 -1.22 18.59
CA PRO A 198 -3.11 0.11 18.29
C PRO A 198 -1.60 0.13 18.49
N VAL A 199 -0.90 0.96 17.73
CA VAL A 199 0.57 1.09 17.78
C VAL A 199 0.94 2.54 18.04
N LEU A 200 1.84 2.74 19.00
CA LEU A 200 2.53 4.01 19.15
C LEU A 200 3.77 3.98 18.26
N VAL A 201 3.79 4.85 17.25
CA VAL A 201 4.89 4.98 16.30
C VAL A 201 5.41 6.41 16.33
N GLN A 202 6.73 6.59 16.36
CA GLN A 202 7.35 7.88 16.11
C GLN A 202 7.61 8.04 14.60
N GLY A 203 6.72 8.77 13.93
CA GLY A 203 6.78 8.99 12.48
C GLY A 203 6.53 7.74 11.65
N ASN A 204 6.62 7.84 10.32
CA ASN A 204 6.56 6.72 9.36
C ASN A 204 5.24 5.94 9.21
N ALA A 205 4.26 6.10 10.10
CA ALA A 205 2.95 5.43 9.97
C ALA A 205 2.22 5.80 8.66
N THR A 206 2.27 7.08 8.27
CA THR A 206 1.71 7.55 6.99
C THR A 206 2.42 6.94 5.80
N SER A 207 3.75 6.80 5.87
CA SER A 207 4.56 6.17 4.83
C SER A 207 4.25 4.68 4.70
N PHE A 208 3.98 4.00 5.81
CA PHE A 208 3.56 2.59 5.82
C PHE A 208 2.17 2.40 5.20
N ALA A 209 1.19 3.25 5.54
CA ALA A 209 -0.15 3.18 4.94
C ALA A 209 -0.10 3.38 3.42
N ARG A 210 0.69 4.36 2.95
CA ARG A 210 0.95 4.58 1.53
C ARG A 210 1.66 3.39 0.87
N PHE A 211 2.61 2.77 1.56
CA PHE A 211 3.28 1.55 1.07
C PHE A 211 2.28 0.40 0.83
N LEU A 212 1.20 0.31 1.63
CA LEU A 212 0.11 -0.65 1.45
C LEU A 212 -1.04 -0.14 0.55
N GLY A 213 -0.89 1.06 -0.02
CA GLY A 213 -1.91 1.69 -0.86
C GLY A 213 -3.22 1.92 -0.14
N ARG A 214 -3.18 2.25 1.16
CA ARG A 214 -4.37 2.47 2.02
C ARG A 214 -4.45 3.87 2.56
N PHE A 215 -5.64 4.45 2.50
CA PHE A 215 -6.18 5.61 3.19
C PHE A 215 -5.69 5.75 4.64
N VAL A 216 -5.03 6.84 5.04
CA VAL A 216 -4.83 7.14 6.46
C VAL A 216 -5.21 8.57 6.79
N ALA A 217 -6.24 8.71 7.62
CA ALA A 217 -6.66 9.99 8.16
C ALA A 217 -5.79 10.34 9.38
N THR A 218 -5.27 11.56 9.42
CA THR A 218 -4.46 12.05 10.53
C THR A 218 -5.24 13.12 11.29
N PHE A 219 -5.32 12.97 12.60
CA PHE A 219 -5.88 13.96 13.52
C PHE A 219 -4.75 14.58 14.33
N GLU A 220 -4.60 15.89 14.22
CA GLU A 220 -3.59 16.64 14.95
C GLU A 220 -4.13 16.96 16.36
N CYS A 221 -3.58 16.32 17.38
CA CYS A 221 -3.96 16.59 18.75
C CYS A 221 -3.33 17.90 19.26
N SER A 222 -4.11 18.68 20.00
CA SER A 222 -3.62 19.86 20.71
C SER A 222 -4.29 19.97 22.09
N GLN A 223 -3.77 20.83 22.96
CA GLN A 223 -4.32 21.02 24.31
C GLN A 223 -5.75 21.57 24.33
N HIS A 224 -6.18 22.21 23.23
CA HIS A 224 -7.50 22.85 23.10
C HIS A 224 -8.51 22.01 22.33
N VAL A 225 -8.19 20.75 22.04
CA VAL A 225 -9.11 19.85 21.35
C VAL A 225 -10.20 19.38 22.32
N ASP A 226 -11.46 19.56 21.92
CA ASP A 226 -12.61 19.05 22.65
C ASP A 226 -12.78 17.53 22.49
N THR A 227 -13.32 16.88 23.52
CA THR A 227 -13.67 15.43 23.50
C THR A 227 -14.58 15.06 22.33
N SER A 228 -15.52 15.95 21.99
CA SER A 228 -16.47 15.74 20.90
C SER A 228 -15.77 15.62 19.54
N ALA A 229 -14.75 16.45 19.27
CA ALA A 229 -14.03 16.43 18.00
C ALA A 229 -13.27 15.12 17.80
N VAL A 230 -12.58 14.66 18.85
CA VAL A 230 -11.86 13.37 18.83
C VAL A 230 -12.85 12.20 18.67
N CYS A 231 -14.00 12.26 19.34
CA CYS A 231 -15.02 11.23 19.26
C CYS A 231 -15.64 11.16 17.84
N MET A 232 -16.04 12.30 17.28
CA MET A 232 -16.54 12.41 15.90
C MET A 232 -15.53 11.87 14.88
N PHE A 233 -14.24 12.23 15.03
CA PHE A 233 -13.18 11.69 14.18
C PHE A 233 -13.09 10.17 14.29
N THR A 234 -13.10 9.63 15.52
CA THR A 234 -13.04 8.17 15.77
C THR A 234 -14.25 7.44 15.20
N ILE A 235 -15.46 7.99 15.34
CA ILE A 235 -16.68 7.43 14.75
C ILE A 235 -16.58 7.42 13.22
N GLY A 236 -16.06 8.49 12.62
CA GLY A 236 -15.80 8.55 11.18
C GLY A 236 -14.85 7.44 10.72
N LEU A 237 -13.74 7.23 11.43
CA LEU A 237 -12.79 6.16 11.13
C LEU A 237 -13.44 4.77 11.15
N VAL A 238 -14.24 4.48 12.18
CA VAL A 238 -14.90 3.18 12.33
C VAL A 238 -15.98 2.98 11.26
N SER A 239 -16.71 4.04 10.92
CA SER A 239 -17.79 3.99 9.93
C SER A 239 -17.26 3.77 8.52
N ASP A 240 -16.14 4.41 8.17
CA ASP A 240 -15.49 4.28 6.87
C ASP A 240 -14.56 3.06 6.77
N GLY A 241 -14.07 2.56 7.91
CA GLY A 241 -13.12 1.45 7.98
C GLY A 241 -11.69 1.84 7.54
N CYS A 242 -11.38 3.14 7.48
CA CYS A 242 -10.07 3.65 7.14
C CYS A 242 -9.11 3.63 8.34
N TRP A 243 -7.81 3.81 8.06
CA TRP A 243 -6.81 3.87 9.12
C TRP A 243 -6.72 5.28 9.71
N GLY A 244 -6.53 5.35 11.02
CA GLY A 244 -6.43 6.62 11.76
C GLY A 244 -5.09 6.77 12.47
N ILE A 245 -4.53 7.98 12.44
CA ILE A 245 -3.35 8.38 13.23
C ILE A 245 -3.72 9.57 14.09
N PHE A 246 -3.54 9.45 15.41
CA PHE A 246 -3.61 10.58 16.33
C PHE A 246 -2.19 11.14 16.53
N ASN A 247 -1.88 12.22 15.83
CA ASN A 247 -0.58 12.87 15.96
C ASN A 247 -0.52 13.69 17.24
N ASN A 248 0.65 13.77 17.88
CA ASN A 248 0.84 14.52 19.13
C ASN A 248 -0.12 14.13 20.27
N ILE A 249 -0.53 12.86 20.36
CA ILE A 249 -1.50 12.40 21.38
C ILE A 249 -1.10 12.75 22.84
N HIS A 250 0.19 12.89 23.10
CA HIS A 250 0.75 13.28 24.40
C HIS A 250 0.39 14.72 24.81
N THR A 251 -0.07 15.57 23.89
CA THR A 251 -0.50 16.94 24.19
C THR A 251 -1.96 17.04 24.63
N LEU A 252 -2.74 15.95 24.54
CA LEU A 252 -4.12 15.94 24.99
C LEU A 252 -4.21 16.07 26.51
N THR A 253 -5.24 16.76 26.98
CA THR A 253 -5.57 16.79 28.40
C THR A 253 -6.07 15.42 28.86
N VAL A 254 -5.86 15.09 30.13
CA VAL A 254 -6.27 13.80 30.72
C VAL A 254 -7.78 13.55 30.53
N ASN A 255 -8.58 14.61 30.57
CA ASN A 255 -10.04 14.56 30.38
C ASN A 255 -10.44 14.09 28.97
N VAL A 256 -9.60 14.30 27.96
CA VAL A 256 -9.83 13.85 26.57
C VAL A 256 -9.17 12.51 26.31
N LEU A 257 -7.97 12.31 26.87
CA LEU A 257 -7.20 11.09 26.67
C LEU A 257 -7.88 9.87 27.30
N SER A 258 -8.51 10.02 28.47
CA SER A 258 -9.16 8.89 29.16
C SER A 258 -10.34 8.31 28.36
N PRO A 259 -11.33 9.10 27.91
CA PRO A 259 -12.39 8.59 27.04
C PRO A 259 -11.87 8.01 25.71
N LEU A 260 -10.88 8.67 25.10
CA LEU A 260 -10.27 8.18 23.86
C LEU A 260 -9.64 6.78 24.04
N SER A 261 -8.93 6.56 25.14
CA SER A 261 -8.33 5.26 25.47
C SER A 261 -9.38 4.16 25.59
N GLU A 262 -10.52 4.46 26.22
CA GLU A 262 -11.64 3.52 26.35
C GLU A 262 -12.23 3.18 24.98
N TYR A 263 -12.45 4.17 24.11
CA TYR A 263 -12.95 3.94 22.75
C TYR A 263 -11.99 3.11 21.90
N ILE A 264 -10.68 3.41 21.92
CA ILE A 264 -9.68 2.63 21.18
C ILE A 264 -9.66 1.17 21.66
N THR A 265 -9.77 0.95 22.97
CA THR A 265 -9.81 -0.41 23.55
C THR A 265 -11.05 -1.16 23.09
N LEU A 266 -12.23 -0.52 23.16
CA LEU A 266 -13.48 -1.10 22.71
C LEU A 266 -13.44 -1.49 21.22
N ILE A 267 -12.92 -0.60 20.36
CA ILE A 267 -12.77 -0.88 18.93
C ILE A 267 -11.81 -2.06 18.71
N SER A 268 -10.68 -2.08 19.40
CA SER A 268 -9.67 -3.14 19.27
C SER A 268 -10.24 -4.50 19.69
N ASP A 269 -10.99 -4.55 20.78
CA ASP A 269 -11.62 -5.77 21.25
C ASP A 269 -12.75 -6.23 20.31
N ALA A 270 -13.56 -5.30 19.78
CA ALA A 270 -14.58 -5.62 18.78
C ALA A 270 -13.97 -6.21 17.48
N LEU A 271 -12.83 -5.67 17.02
CA LEU A 271 -12.11 -6.20 15.85
C LEU A 271 -11.55 -7.60 16.10
N ARG A 272 -11.14 -7.89 17.34
CA ARG A 272 -10.62 -9.21 17.72
C ARG A 272 -11.74 -10.25 17.82
N THR A 273 -12.87 -9.90 18.41
CA THR A 273 -14.01 -10.83 18.56
C THR A 273 -14.68 -11.16 17.23
N ASN A 274 -14.75 -10.21 16.31
CA ASN A 274 -15.36 -10.43 14.99
C ASN A 274 -14.59 -11.51 14.18
N ASN A 275 -13.26 -11.59 14.33
CA ASN A 275 -12.46 -12.63 13.68
C ASN A 275 -12.65 -14.03 14.29
N SER A 276 -12.94 -14.15 15.59
CA SER A 276 -13.23 -15.45 16.22
C SER A 276 -14.60 -16.03 15.88
N ALA A 277 -15.51 -15.23 15.31
CA ALA A 277 -16.80 -15.70 14.82
C ALA A 277 -16.77 -16.14 13.33
N ALA A 278 -15.66 -15.85 12.63
CA ALA A 278 -15.47 -16.17 11.20
C ALA A 278 -14.53 -17.36 10.95
N THR A 279 -14.17 -18.11 11.99
CA THR A 279 -13.44 -19.38 11.94
C THR A 279 -14.32 -20.52 12.39
#